data_AF-K0URR5-F1
#
_entry.id   AF-K0URR5-F1
#
_cell.length_a   1.000
_cell.length_b   1.000
_cell.length_c   1.000
_cell.angle_alpha   90.00
_cell.angle_beta   90.00
_cell.angle_gamma   90.00
#
_symmetry.space_group_name_H-M   'P 1'
#
loop_
_entity.id
_entity.type
_entity.pdbx_description
1 polymer ?
#
loop_
_entity_poly.entity_id
_entity_poly.type
_entity_poly.pdbx_seq_one_letter_code
_entity_poly.pdbx_strand_id
1 'polypeptide(L)'
;MAAAVTREIREELGISIEPSLLLCVVDQIDRQAGQHWVAPVYLIERYDGTPSVLEPQALSAMRWFDLDNLPEPLTEATRQAASALRRRTLLN
;
A
#
# COMPACT_ATOMS: atom_id res chain seq x y z
N MET A 1 14.30 3.79 -0.34
CA MET A 1 12.83 3.66 -0.46
C MET A 1 12.42 2.19 -0.60
N ALA A 2 12.79 1.49 -1.67
CA ALA A 2 12.52 0.04 -1.83
C ALA A 2 12.86 -0.82 -0.59
N ALA A 3 14.06 -0.66 -0.01
CA ALA A 3 14.45 -1.39 1.19
C ALA A 3 13.56 -1.11 2.43
N ALA A 4 13.01 0.10 2.54
CA ALA A 4 12.07 0.42 3.60
C ALA A 4 10.74 -0.31 3.38
N VAL A 5 10.20 -0.30 2.16
CA VAL A 5 8.96 -1.03 1.83
C VAL A 5 9.11 -2.54 2.12
N THR A 6 10.24 -3.15 1.74
CA THR A 6 10.51 -4.56 2.06
C THR A 6 10.60 -4.81 3.57
N ARG A 7 11.19 -3.88 4.34
CA ARG A 7 11.27 -3.99 5.80
C ARG A 7 9.90 -3.86 6.45
N GLU A 8 9.15 -2.80 6.14
CA GLU A 8 7.83 -2.52 6.73
C GLU A 8 6.85 -3.67 6.46
N ILE A 9 6.77 -4.15 5.22
CA ILE A 9 5.87 -5.28 4.87
C ILE A 9 6.26 -6.56 5.60
N ARG A 10 7.55 -6.78 5.87
CA ARG A 10 7.99 -7.90 6.70
C ARG A 10 7.61 -7.71 8.17
N GLU A 11 7.80 -6.51 8.71
CA GLU A 11 7.50 -6.19 10.10
C GLU A 11 5.99 -6.26 10.39
N GLU A 12 5.17 -5.72 9.50
CA GLU A 12 3.71 -5.65 9.68
C GLU A 12 2.99 -6.96 9.32
N LEU A 13 3.44 -7.65 8.26
CA LEU A 13 2.70 -8.76 7.63
C LEU A 13 3.45 -10.09 7.55
N GLY A 14 4.75 -10.13 7.87
CA GLY A 14 5.55 -11.36 7.86
C GLY A 14 5.89 -11.93 6.49
N ILE A 15 5.58 -11.22 5.40
CA ILE A 15 5.86 -11.65 4.03
C ILE A 15 7.11 -10.96 3.46
N SER A 16 7.74 -11.59 2.47
CA SER A 16 8.84 -10.98 1.72
C SER A 16 8.38 -10.58 0.31
N ILE A 17 8.83 -9.41 -0.12
CA ILE A 17 8.47 -8.81 -1.41
C ILE A 17 9.71 -8.24 -2.09
N GLU A 18 9.67 -8.14 -3.42
CA GLU A 18 10.67 -7.46 -4.24
C GLU A 18 10.03 -6.27 -4.97
N PRO A 19 10.13 -5.05 -4.42
CA PRO A 19 9.51 -3.85 -4.99
C PRO A 19 10.30 -3.33 -6.20
N SER A 20 10.08 -3.94 -7.37
CA SER A 20 10.75 -3.58 -8.63
C SER A 20 10.03 -2.48 -9.42
N LEU A 21 8.75 -2.26 -9.15
CA LEU A 21 7.91 -1.37 -9.95
C LEU A 21 7.24 -0.29 -9.10
N LEU A 22 7.65 0.95 -9.29
CA LEU A 22 6.96 2.12 -8.72
C LEU A 22 5.63 2.32 -9.46
N LEU A 23 4.52 2.22 -8.73
CA LEU A 23 3.17 2.44 -9.27
C LEU A 23 2.84 3.92 -9.36
N CYS A 24 3.04 4.65 -8.26
CA CYS A 24 2.81 6.08 -8.16
C CYS A 24 3.56 6.68 -6.98
N VAL A 25 3.59 8.00 -6.91
CA VAL A 25 3.96 8.76 -5.71
C VAL A 25 2.71 9.46 -5.22
N VAL A 26 2.42 9.30 -3.93
CA VAL A 26 1.25 9.89 -3.27
C VAL A 26 1.68 11.17 -2.57
N ASP A 27 0.89 12.23 -2.77
CA ASP A 27 0.90 13.41 -1.93
C ASP A 27 -0.27 13.32 -0.94
N GLN A 28 0.05 13.11 0.34
CA GLN A 28 -0.93 13.13 1.42
C GLN A 28 -0.69 14.37 2.29
N ILE A 29 -1.54 15.37 2.10
CA ILE A 29 -1.45 16.67 2.78
C ILE A 29 -2.59 16.77 3.81
N ASP A 30 -2.23 16.71 5.07
CA ASP A 30 -3.14 17.03 6.17
C ASP A 30 -2.83 18.46 6.66
N ARG A 31 -3.59 19.42 6.13
CA ARG A 31 -3.43 20.83 6.50
C ARG A 31 -3.85 21.13 7.94
N GLN A 32 -4.76 20.34 8.52
CA GLN A 32 -5.21 20.55 9.90
C GLN A 32 -4.13 20.10 10.88
N ALA A 33 -3.51 18.95 10.63
CA ALA A 33 -2.38 18.46 11.40
C ALA A 33 -1.05 19.16 11.06
N GLY A 34 -1.00 19.97 9.99
CA GLY A 34 0.22 20.61 9.51
C GLY A 34 1.24 19.63 8.94
N GLN A 35 0.78 18.51 8.39
CA GLN A 35 1.62 17.43 7.89
C GLN A 35 1.51 17.29 6.37
N HIS A 36 2.64 16.98 5.74
CA HIS A 36 2.71 16.61 4.33
C HIS A 36 3.62 15.40 4.18
N TRP A 37 3.04 14.32 3.71
CA TRP A 37 3.72 13.07 3.41
C TRP A 37 3.83 12.90 1.90
N VAL A 38 5.04 12.58 1.44
CA VAL A 38 5.30 12.15 0.06
C VAL A 38 5.68 10.68 0.13
N ALA A 39 4.80 9.80 -0.39
CA ALA A 39 4.91 8.36 -0.21
C ALA A 39 5.00 7.63 -1.56
N PRO A 40 6.16 7.05 -1.91
CA PRO A 40 6.29 6.14 -3.06
C PRO A 40 5.55 4.83 -2.81
N VAL A 41 4.65 4.45 -3.72
CA VAL A 41 3.88 3.19 -3.68
C VAL A 41 4.36 2.26 -4.77
N TYR A 42 4.70 1.02 -4.40
CA TYR A 42 5.18 -0.01 -5.34
C TYR A 42 4.09 -1.04 -5.61
N LEU A 43 3.99 -1.51 -6.86
CA LEU A 43 3.13 -2.63 -7.23
C LEU A 43 3.89 -3.94 -7.00
N ILE A 44 3.27 -4.85 -6.24
CA ILE A 44 3.81 -6.18 -5.95
C ILE A 44 2.86 -7.22 -6.54
N GLU A 45 3.35 -8.03 -7.46
CA GLU A 45 2.57 -9.11 -8.09
C GLU A 45 2.91 -10.50 -7.51
N ARG A 46 4.02 -10.61 -6.79
CA ARG A 46 4.52 -11.85 -6.18
C ARG A 46 5.14 -11.56 -4.82
N TYR A 47 4.88 -12.44 -3.87
CA TYR A 47 5.43 -12.39 -2.52
C TYR A 47 5.58 -13.80 -1.96
N ASP A 48 6.45 -13.96 -0.97
CA ASP A 48 6.70 -15.22 -0.28
C ASP A 48 6.18 -15.19 1.17
N GLY A 49 5.63 -16.31 1.63
CA GLY A 49 5.06 -16.46 2.96
C GLY A 49 3.52 -16.37 2.98
N THR A 50 2.95 -16.38 4.18
CA THR A 50 1.50 -16.21 4.38
C THR A 50 1.28 -14.94 5.20
N PRO A 51 0.55 -13.93 4.68
CA PRO A 51 0.36 -12.68 5.38
C PRO A 51 -0.48 -12.86 6.64
N SER A 52 -0.02 -12.28 7.73
CA SER A 52 -0.72 -12.23 9.02
C SER A 52 -0.43 -10.91 9.71
N VAL A 53 -1.35 -10.41 10.53
CA VAL A 53 -1.11 -9.18 11.30
C VAL A 53 -0.08 -9.46 12.39
N LEU A 54 1.10 -8.84 12.29
CA LEU A 54 2.17 -8.96 13.28
C LEU A 54 2.21 -7.79 14.28
N GLU A 55 1.58 -6.66 13.94
CA GLU A 55 1.47 -5.48 14.80
C GLU A 55 0.00 -5.18 15.19
N PRO A 56 -0.62 -6.00 16.06
CA PRO A 56 -2.04 -5.88 16.41
C PRO A 56 -2.41 -4.55 17.10
N GLN A 57 -1.42 -3.84 17.64
CA GLN A 57 -1.59 -2.50 18.20
C GLN A 57 -1.80 -1.42 17.14
N ALA A 58 -1.38 -1.66 15.90
CA ALA A 58 -1.44 -0.71 14.79
C ALA A 58 -2.41 -1.16 13.69
N LEU A 59 -2.51 -2.47 13.44
CA LEU A 59 -3.32 -3.07 12.38
C LEU A 59 -4.38 -4.00 12.99
N SER A 60 -5.65 -3.76 12.65
CA SER A 60 -6.76 -4.57 13.19
C SER A 60 -7.04 -5.84 12.38
N ALA A 61 -6.78 -5.81 11.07
CA ALA A 61 -7.01 -6.93 10.16
C ALA A 61 -6.21 -6.80 8.86
N MET A 62 -5.92 -7.94 8.22
CA MET A 62 -5.43 -8.02 6.85
C MET A 62 -6.42 -8.83 6.01
N ARG A 63 -6.86 -8.27 4.88
CA ARG A 63 -7.82 -8.88 3.96
C ARG A 63 -7.52 -8.49 2.51
N TRP A 64 -7.89 -9.37 1.60
CA TRP A 64 -7.93 -9.07 0.17
C TRP A 64 -9.31 -8.56 -0.22
N PHE A 65 -9.35 -7.54 -1.07
CA PHE A 65 -10.57 -6.92 -1.57
C PHE A 65 -10.52 -6.84 -3.10
N ASP A 66 -11.68 -6.94 -3.74
CA ASP A 66 -11.80 -6.63 -5.16
C ASP A 66 -11.59 -5.12 -5.36
N LEU A 67 -10.87 -4.75 -6.42
CA LEU A 67 -10.58 -3.36 -6.75
C LEU A 67 -11.86 -2.57 -7.05
N ASP A 68 -12.94 -3.24 -7.49
CA ASP A 68 -14.26 -2.64 -7.72
C ASP A 68 -15.20 -2.71 -6.51
N ASN A 69 -14.76 -3.30 -5.40
CA ASN A 69 -15.53 -3.42 -4.16
C ASN A 69 -14.63 -3.21 -2.93
N LEU A 70 -13.95 -2.06 -2.89
CA LEU A 70 -13.11 -1.66 -1.77
C LEU A 70 -13.96 -1.25 -0.56
N PRO A 71 -13.49 -1.50 0.68
CA PRO A 71 -14.18 -1.04 1.88
C PRO A 71 -14.04 0.48 2.06
N GLU A 72 -14.90 1.08 2.87
CA GLU A 72 -14.80 2.50 3.24
C GLU A 72 -14.81 2.66 4.77
N PRO A 73 -14.14 3.70 5.32
CA PRO A 73 -13.37 4.72 4.60
C PRO A 73 -11.96 4.26 4.18
N LEU A 74 -11.49 4.71 3.02
CA LEU A 74 -10.10 4.51 2.58
C LEU A 74 -9.15 5.63 3.07
N THR A 75 -7.85 5.32 3.20
CA THR A 75 -6.81 6.35 3.32
C THR A 75 -6.62 7.06 1.98
N GLU A 76 -6.06 8.27 2.01
CA GLU A 76 -5.78 9.02 0.79
C GLU A 76 -4.74 8.33 -0.08
N ALA A 77 -3.70 7.74 0.54
CA ALA A 77 -2.73 6.92 -0.17
C ALA A 77 -3.38 5.73 -0.91
N THR A 78 -4.31 5.01 -0.28
CA THR A 78 -5.00 3.89 -0.92
C THR A 78 -5.88 4.34 -2.08
N ARG A 79 -6.58 5.47 -1.97
CA ARG A 79 -7.39 6.04 -3.08
C ARG A 79 -6.52 6.38 -4.29
N GLN A 80 -5.41 7.07 -4.08
CA GLN A 80 -4.50 7.45 -5.17
C GLN A 80 -3.84 6.22 -5.82
N ALA A 81 -3.40 5.25 -5.01
CA ALA A 81 -2.83 3.99 -5.51
C ALA A 81 -3.83 3.17 -6.32
N ALA A 82 -5.08 3.03 -5.85
CA ALA A 82 -6.14 2.32 -6.58
C ALA A 82 -6.44 2.98 -7.94
N SER A 83 -6.51 4.32 -7.98
CA SER A 83 -6.68 5.07 -9.23
C SER A 83 -5.50 4.91 -10.20
N ALA A 84 -4.26 4.88 -9.68
CA ALA A 84 -3.08 4.59 -10.49
C ALA A 84 -3.10 3.16 -11.05
N LEU A 85 -3.47 2.17 -10.24
CA LEU A 85 -3.57 0.77 -10.66
C LEU A 85 -4.62 0.59 -11.76
N ARG A 86 -5.82 1.16 -11.60
CA ARG A 86 -6.88 1.12 -12.63
C ARG A 86 -6.40 1.69 -13.97
N ARG A 87 -5.74 2.85 -13.94
CA ARG A 87 -5.19 3.49 -15.16
C ARG A 87 -4.14 2.60 -15.84
N ARG A 88 -3.30 1.92 -15.07
CA ARG A 88 -2.30 0.99 -15.60
C ARG A 88 -2.96 -0.20 -16.31
N THR A 89 -3.98 -0.81 -15.70
CA THR A 89 -4.67 -1.97 -16.30
C THR A 89 -5.36 -1.63 -17.62
N LEU A 90 -5.83 -0.40 -17.80
CA LEU A 90 -6.45 0.05 -19.05
C LEU A 90 -5.45 0.29 -20.21
N LEU A 91 -4.14 0.34 -19.91
CA LEU A 91 -3.08 0.58 -20.89
C LEU A 91 -2.39 -0.72 -21.36
N ASN A 92 -2.79 -1.86 -20.80
CA ASN A 92 -2.31 -3.21 -21.16
C ASN A 92 -3.40 -3.98 -21.89
#